data_AF-A0A839WZN4-F1
#
_entry.id   AF-A0A839WZN4-F1
#
_cell.length_a   1.000
_cell.length_b   1.000
_cell.length_c   1.000
_cell.angle_alpha   90.00
_cell.angle_beta   90.00
_cell.angle_gamma   90.00
#
_symmetry.space_group_name_H-M   'P 1'
#
loop_
_entity.id
_entity.type
_entity.pdbx_description
1 polymer ?
#
loop_
_entity_poly.entity_id
_entity_poly.type
_entity_poly.pdbx_seq_one_letter_code
_entity_poly.pdbx_strand_id
1 'polypeptide(L)'
;MRDRALTGPWAGFAFRSGKLVSPEGREFGPEDLAYLALTVGIAQEWRRMMEEHREDRGYRRDGTVVYFRDAVRRRYTRRVCMVDDSGPGPGLRANVLRARTR
;
A
#
# COMPACT_ATOMS: atom_id res chain seq x y z
N MET A 1 -36.34 19.20 4.89
CA MET A 1 -36.26 18.26 3.75
C MET A 1 -37.68 17.86 3.35
N ARG A 2 -37.95 17.67 2.06
CA ARG A 2 -39.28 17.21 1.59
C ARG A 2 -39.35 15.69 1.65
N ASP A 3 -40.56 15.17 1.87
CA ASP A 3 -40.81 13.75 1.85
C ASP A 3 -40.52 13.18 0.45
N ARG A 4 -39.65 12.17 0.40
CA ARG A 4 -39.18 11.59 -0.87
C ARG A 4 -38.68 10.16 -0.66
N ALA A 5 -39.10 9.26 -1.56
CA ALA A 5 -38.50 7.93 -1.69
C ALA A 5 -37.13 8.01 -2.36
N LEU A 6 -36.12 7.35 -1.78
CA LEU A 6 -34.78 7.26 -2.32
C LEU A 6 -34.72 6.13 -3.37
N THR A 7 -33.85 6.28 -4.37
CA THR A 7 -33.70 5.35 -5.49
C THR A 7 -32.27 4.80 -5.57
N GLY A 8 -32.06 3.76 -6.38
CA GLY A 8 -30.74 3.13 -6.57
C GLY A 8 -30.31 2.29 -5.35
N PRO A 9 -29.05 2.37 -4.88
CA PRO A 9 -28.59 1.66 -3.69
C PRO A 9 -29.37 1.99 -2.41
N TRP A 10 -30.13 3.09 -2.42
CA TRP A 10 -30.98 3.55 -1.33
C TRP A 10 -32.45 3.15 -1.51
N ALA A 11 -32.77 2.26 -2.45
CA ALA A 11 -34.14 1.80 -2.66
C ALA A 11 -34.75 1.23 -1.38
N GLY A 12 -35.98 1.66 -1.08
CA GLY A 12 -36.71 1.30 0.14
C GLY A 12 -36.45 2.25 1.32
N PHE A 13 -35.40 3.06 1.29
CA PHE A 13 -35.27 4.18 2.23
C PHE A 13 -36.11 5.37 1.77
N ALA A 14 -36.67 6.12 2.71
CA ALA A 14 -37.44 7.32 2.42
C ALA A 14 -37.19 8.40 3.47
N PHE A 15 -37.20 9.66 3.06
CA PHE A 15 -37.35 10.75 4.02
C PHE A 15 -38.83 11.01 4.26
N ARG A 16 -39.24 11.05 5.52
CA ARG A 16 -40.61 11.39 5.96
C ARG A 16 -40.56 12.27 7.20
N SER A 17 -41.23 13.42 7.17
CA SER A 17 -41.34 14.36 8.31
C SER A 17 -39.98 14.73 8.92
N GLY A 18 -38.94 14.86 8.10
CA GLY A 18 -37.58 15.19 8.54
C GLY A 18 -36.77 14.02 9.13
N LYS A 19 -37.31 12.80 9.13
CA LYS A 19 -36.62 11.58 9.55
C LYS A 19 -36.29 10.68 8.36
N LEU A 20 -35.26 9.86 8.50
CA LEU A 20 -34.94 8.81 7.54
C LEU A 20 -35.66 7.53 7.94
N VAL A 21 -36.41 6.94 7.02
CA VAL A 21 -37.15 5.68 7.22
C VAL A 21 -36.45 4.59 6.42
N SER A 22 -36.14 3.49 7.07
CA SER A 22 -35.58 2.29 6.45
C SER A 22 -36.64 1.46 5.72
N PRO A 23 -36.24 0.57 4.79
CA PRO A 23 -37.15 -0.38 4.15
C PRO A 23 -37.91 -1.25 5.16
N GLU A 24 -37.29 -1.56 6.29
CA GLU A 24 -37.88 -2.32 7.40
C GLU A 24 -38.85 -1.49 8.26
N GLY A 25 -39.04 -0.21 7.93
CA GLY A 25 -39.97 0.70 8.61
C GLY A 25 -39.42 1.36 9.87
N ARG A 26 -38.13 1.23 10.18
CA ARG A 26 -37.52 1.98 11.29
C ARG A 26 -37.28 3.43 10.91
N GLU A 27 -37.64 4.34 11.80
CA GLU A 27 -37.35 5.76 11.68
C GLU A 27 -36.04 6.09 12.39
N PHE A 28 -35.24 6.95 11.78
CA PHE A 28 -34.01 7.50 12.32
C PHE A 28 -34.10 9.02 12.35
N GLY A 29 -33.96 9.58 13.54
CA GLY A 29 -33.83 11.01 13.75
C GLY A 29 -32.44 11.52 13.36
N PRO A 30 -32.27 12.85 13.27
CA PRO A 30 -30.96 13.45 13.06
C PRO A 30 -29.96 13.09 14.17
N GLU A 31 -30.41 12.93 15.41
CA GLU A 31 -29.63 12.46 16.56
C GLU A 31 -29.08 11.04 16.36
N ASP A 32 -29.88 10.12 15.84
CA ASP A 32 -29.46 8.72 15.58
C ASP A 32 -28.39 8.66 14.49
N LEU A 33 -28.48 9.57 13.52
CA LEU A 33 -27.55 9.67 12.40
C LEU A 33 -26.28 10.46 12.75
N ALA A 34 -26.24 11.17 13.87
CA ALA A 34 -25.10 12.03 14.24
C ALA A 34 -23.80 11.22 14.39
N TYR A 35 -23.88 10.03 14.98
CA TYR A 35 -22.71 9.15 15.11
C TYR A 35 -22.23 8.63 13.75
N LEU A 36 -23.16 8.26 12.85
CA LEU A 36 -22.81 7.85 11.49
C LEU A 36 -22.18 9.01 10.70
N ALA A 37 -22.72 10.22 10.82
CA ALA A 37 -22.15 11.41 10.17
C ALA A 37 -20.72 11.68 10.66
N LEU A 38 -20.46 11.56 11.96
CA LEU A 38 -19.13 11.72 12.54
C LEU A 38 -18.13 10.69 11.98
N THR A 39 -18.50 9.41 11.97
CA THR A 39 -17.60 8.35 11.46
C THR A 39 -17.28 8.52 9.98
N VAL A 40 -18.27 8.90 9.16
CA VAL A 40 -18.06 9.21 7.75
C VAL A 40 -17.17 10.44 7.58
N GLY A 41 -17.37 11.49 8.38
CA GLY A 41 -16.53 12.69 8.37
C GLY A 41 -15.07 12.37 8.68
N ILE A 42 -14.81 11.58 9.72
CA ILE A 42 -13.45 11.10 10.05
C ILE A 42 -12.85 10.36 8.85
N ALA A 43 -13.59 9.41 8.26
CA ALA A 43 -13.11 8.64 7.12
C ALA A 43 -12.79 9.51 5.89
N GLN A 44 -13.56 10.58 5.65
CA GLN A 44 -13.31 11.53 4.57
C GLN A 44 -12.03 12.35 4.82
N GLU A 45 -11.82 12.84 6.03
CA GLU A 45 -10.59 13.56 6.39
C GLU A 45 -9.36 12.67 6.24
N TRP A 46 -9.42 11.41 6.66
CA TRP A 46 -8.35 10.44 6.40
C TRP A 46 -8.08 10.26 4.92
N ARG A 47 -9.13 10.15 4.08
CA ARG A 47 -8.97 10.02 2.63
C ARG A 47 -8.29 11.25 2.04
N ARG A 48 -8.71 12.45 2.46
CA ARG A 48 -8.13 13.72 2.01
C ARG A 48 -6.67 13.83 2.40
N MET A 49 -6.32 13.56 3.66
CA MET A 49 -4.93 13.55 4.12
C MET A 49 -4.07 12.55 3.34
N MET A 50 -4.62 11.37 3.02
CA MET A 50 -3.91 10.36 2.21
C MET A 50 -3.78 10.77 0.74
N GLU A 51 -4.73 11.53 0.20
CA GLU A 51 -4.67 12.08 -1.14
C GLU A 51 -3.63 13.20 -1.24
N GLU A 52 -3.62 14.14 -0.30
CA GLU A 52 -2.59 15.18 -0.17
C GLU A 52 -1.19 14.55 -0.04
N HIS A 53 -1.03 13.50 0.78
CA HIS A 53 0.23 12.77 0.86
C HIS A 53 0.61 11.98 -0.40
N ARG A 54 -0.37 11.54 -1.21
CA ARG A 54 -0.08 10.91 -2.51
C ARG A 54 0.39 11.93 -3.54
N GLU A 55 -0.13 13.15 -3.48
CA GLU A 55 0.29 14.26 -4.34
C GLU A 55 1.68 14.78 -3.95
N ASP A 56 1.95 14.95 -2.64
CA ASP A 56 3.27 15.34 -2.12
C ASP A 56 4.34 14.26 -2.34
N ARG A 57 3.93 12.99 -2.24
CA ARG A 57 4.75 11.87 -2.69
C ARG A 57 4.48 11.63 -4.17
N GLY A 58 4.83 12.61 -5.00
CA GLY A 58 5.35 12.30 -6.33
C GLY A 58 6.42 11.23 -6.12
N TYR A 59 6.04 9.97 -6.35
CA TYR A 59 6.84 8.81 -5.99
C TYR A 59 8.11 8.92 -6.82
N ARG A 60 9.15 9.50 -6.22
CA ARG A 60 10.46 9.59 -6.82
C ARG A 60 10.93 8.15 -6.96
N ARG A 61 10.65 7.54 -8.13
CA ARG A 61 11.13 6.22 -8.55
C ARG A 61 12.63 6.27 -8.83
N ASP A 62 13.39 7.00 -8.02
CA ASP A 62 14.85 7.07 -8.13
C ASP A 62 15.51 6.07 -7.18
N GLY A 63 14.71 5.31 -6.42
CA GLY A 63 15.16 4.11 -5.74
C GLY A 63 15.47 3.02 -6.77
N THR A 64 16.74 2.96 -7.22
CA THR A 64 17.20 1.85 -8.05
C THR A 64 17.10 0.57 -7.23
N VAL A 65 16.20 -0.34 -7.61
CA VAL A 65 16.10 -1.67 -6.99
C VAL A 65 17.38 -2.44 -7.32
N VAL A 66 18.26 -2.59 -6.34
CA VAL A 66 19.47 -3.39 -6.48
C VAL A 66 19.22 -4.75 -5.85
N TYR A 67 19.25 -5.81 -6.67
CA TYR A 67 19.21 -7.16 -6.15
C TYR A 67 20.45 -7.43 -5.28
N PHE A 68 20.24 -7.97 -4.08
CA PHE A 68 21.32 -8.24 -3.14
C PHE A 68 22.42 -9.12 -3.78
N ARG A 69 22.04 -10.10 -4.60
CA ARG A 69 22.97 -10.92 -5.40
C ARG A 69 23.87 -10.06 -6.29
N ASP A 70 23.31 -9.06 -6.95
CA ASP A 70 24.03 -8.17 -7.85
C ASP A 70 24.91 -7.17 -7.10
N ALA A 71 24.45 -6.68 -5.93
CA ALA A 71 25.27 -5.86 -5.05
C ALA A 71 26.50 -6.64 -4.52
N VAL A 72 26.30 -7.87 -4.05
CA VAL A 72 27.37 -8.75 -3.57
C VAL A 72 28.33 -9.10 -4.70
N ARG A 73 27.80 -9.45 -5.88
CA ARG A 73 28.61 -9.75 -7.07
C ARG A 73 29.44 -8.55 -7.50
N ARG A 74 28.85 -7.35 -7.63
CA ARG A 74 29.59 -6.11 -7.97
C ARG A 74 30.70 -5.81 -6.98
N ARG A 75 30.47 -6.05 -5.68
CA ARG A 75 31.50 -5.84 -4.65
C ARG A 75 32.63 -6.87 -4.74
N TYR A 76 32.32 -8.11 -5.10
CA TYR A 76 33.32 -9.14 -5.36
C TYR A 76 34.12 -8.82 -6.62
N THR A 77 33.44 -8.54 -7.75
CA THR A 77 34.12 -8.18 -9.01
C THR A 77 34.99 -6.96 -8.83
N ARG A 78 34.53 -5.90 -8.13
CA ARG A 78 35.35 -4.70 -7.86
C ARG A 78 36.59 -5.00 -7.01
N ARG A 79 36.49 -5.95 -6.07
CA ARG A 79 37.64 -6.41 -5.27
C ARG A 79 38.60 -7.29 -6.08
N VAL A 80 38.07 -8.05 -7.04
CA VAL A 80 38.82 -9.01 -7.86
C VAL A 80 39.43 -8.35 -9.10
N CYS A 81 38.80 -7.32 -9.68
CA CYS A 81 39.31 -6.58 -10.82
C CYS A 81 40.25 -5.43 -10.44
N MET A 82 40.48 -5.19 -9.15
CA MET A 82 41.62 -4.42 -8.63
C MET A 82 42.81 -5.31 -8.27
N VAL A 83 42.76 -6.59 -8.63
CA VAL A 83 43.94 -7.44 -8.66
C VAL A 83 44.47 -7.32 -10.08
N ASP A 84 45.64 -6.70 -10.23
CA ASP A 84 46.42 -6.70 -11.46
C ASP A 84 46.45 -8.10 -12.10
N ASP A 85 46.59 -8.16 -13.43
CA ASP A 85 46.59 -9.37 -14.28
C ASP A 85 47.65 -10.45 -13.95
N SER A 86 48.17 -10.49 -12.73
CA SER A 86 48.77 -11.69 -12.16
C SER A 86 47.66 -12.68 -11.81
N GLY A 87 47.47 -13.67 -12.69
CA GLY A 87 46.46 -14.72 -12.59
C GLY A 87 46.40 -15.46 -11.22
N PRO A 88 45.40 -16.35 -11.06
CA PRO A 88 45.03 -16.86 -9.75
C PRO A 88 46.19 -17.58 -9.06
N GLY A 89 46.70 -16.97 -7.99
CA GLY A 89 47.70 -17.55 -7.11
C GLY A 89 47.27 -18.92 -6.58
N PRO A 90 48.23 -19.84 -6.35
CA PRO A 90 47.96 -21.25 -6.07
C PRO A 90 47.41 -21.43 -4.65
N GLY A 91 46.09 -21.30 -4.48
CA GLY A 91 45.45 -21.53 -3.18
C GLY A 91 43.94 -21.77 -3.20
N LEU A 92 43.25 -21.48 -4.30
CA LEU A 92 41.78 -21.51 -4.35
C LEU A 92 41.17 -22.59 -5.26
N ARG A 93 41.98 -23.52 -5.80
CA ARG A 93 41.48 -24.66 -6.60
C ARG A 93 41.23 -25.94 -5.79
N ALA A 94 41.56 -25.98 -4.50
CA ALA A 94 41.46 -27.22 -3.69
C ALA A 94 40.07 -27.50 -3.10
N ASN A 95 39.21 -26.48 -2.93
CA ASN A 95 37.95 -26.65 -2.17
C ASN A 95 36.71 -26.92 -3.02
N VAL A 96 36.81 -26.88 -4.36
CA VAL A 96 35.65 -27.11 -5.24
C VAL A 96 35.53 -28.57 -5.68
N LEU A 97 36.60 -29.37 -5.59
CA LEU A 97 36.58 -30.79 -5.95
C LEU A 97 36.17 -31.72 -4.80
N ARG A 98 36.07 -31.23 -3.56
CA ARG A 98 35.71 -32.04 -2.38
C ARG A 98 34.20 -32.10 -2.09
N ALA A 99 33.39 -31.30 -2.77
CA ALA A 99 31.93 -31.23 -2.56
C ALA A 99 31.12 -32.08 -3.58
N ARG A 100 31.78 -32.89 -4.42
CA ARG A 100 31.12 -33.72 -5.44
C ARG A 100 31.17 -35.23 -5.14
N THR A 101 31.82 -35.63 -4.06
CA THR A 101 31.87 -37.02 -3.58
C THR A 101 31.77 -37.05 -2.07
N ARG A 102 30.62 -36.65 -1.53
CA ARG A 102 30.06 -37.20 -0.30
C ARG A 102 28.58 -36.89 -0.20
#